data_AF-A0AB72ZRU6-F1
#
_entry.id   AF-A0AB72ZRU6-F1
#
_cell.length_a   1.000
_cell.length_b   1.000
_cell.length_c   1.000
_cell.angle_alpha   90.00
_cell.angle_beta   90.00
_cell.angle_gamma   90.00
#
_symmetry.space_group_name_H-M   'P 1'
#
loop_
_entity.id
_entity.type
_entity.pdbx_description
1 polymer ?
#
loop_
_entity_poly.entity_id
_entity_poly.type
_entity_poly.pdbx_seq_one_letter_code
_entity_poly.pdbx_strand_id
1 'polypeptide(L)'
;MPFNRPTLSELRQRNQSYIQSELKTGGNLLRFSNIGVISDADAGMAHLHYGYLDYIARQATPYNATDEYLAAWGALKDVFRKAANPATSNEVRFSGIAGRVIPAGRLLNRADGYQYQLNKEVIIAEQGSALGEITAILPSPLDDATGGGNRGNSPAGTVLTLDIAIDGVQATATALTKISGGADIESEDAFRSRMLLAYQNVPQGGNDTDYQSWALAVPGVTRCWVKRRLMGAGTVGVYIMCDDNDHGGFPQGTDGISSLEEWGAVKATGDQGRVADAIYPQQ
;
A
#
# COMPACT_ATOMS: atom_id res chain seq x y z
N MET A 1 -17.45 31.65 -8.31
CA MET A 1 -16.60 31.49 -9.50
C MET A 1 -15.26 30.92 -9.05
N PRO A 2 -14.67 29.96 -9.77
CA PRO A 2 -13.34 29.45 -9.44
C PRO A 2 -12.30 30.57 -9.52
N PHE A 3 -11.40 30.64 -8.53
CA PHE A 3 -10.28 31.59 -8.57
C PHE A 3 -9.31 31.14 -9.65
N ASN A 4 -9.18 31.93 -10.72
CA ASN A 4 -8.19 31.66 -11.75
C ASN A 4 -6.90 32.38 -11.40
N ARG A 5 -5.80 31.64 -11.25
CA ARG A 5 -4.48 32.23 -10.95
C ARG A 5 -4.05 33.10 -12.13
N PRO A 6 -3.79 34.41 -11.92
CA PRO A 6 -3.29 35.26 -12.97
C PRO A 6 -1.93 34.76 -13.48
N THR A 7 -1.74 34.81 -14.79
CA THR A 7 -0.46 34.52 -15.43
C THR A 7 0.58 35.58 -15.06
N LEU A 8 1.87 35.24 -15.17
CA LEU A 8 2.95 36.20 -14.91
C LEU A 8 2.83 37.45 -15.80
N SER A 9 2.42 37.29 -17.05
CA SER A 9 2.22 38.40 -17.98
C SER A 9 1.13 39.36 -17.51
N GLU A 10 0.01 38.83 -17.03
CA GLU A 10 -1.10 39.63 -16.47
C GLU A 10 -0.67 40.35 -15.18
N LEU A 11 0.09 39.68 -14.31
CA LEU A 11 0.62 40.28 -13.08
C LEU A 11 1.58 41.44 -13.38
N ARG A 12 2.47 41.28 -14.36
CA ARG A 12 3.39 42.34 -14.80
C ARG A 12 2.63 43.55 -15.34
N GLN A 13 1.67 43.31 -16.24
CA GLN A 13 0.83 44.39 -16.78
C GLN A 13 0.06 45.11 -15.68
N ARG A 14 -0.59 44.37 -14.78
CA ARG A 14 -1.35 44.93 -13.66
C ARG A 14 -0.47 45.76 -12.73
N ASN A 15 0.72 45.28 -12.38
CA ASN A 15 1.62 45.98 -11.48
C ASN A 15 2.20 47.24 -12.12
N GLN A 16 2.55 47.18 -13.41
CA GLN A 16 3.01 48.35 -14.16
C GLN A 16 1.92 49.41 -14.26
N SER A 17 0.66 49.03 -14.53
CA SER A 17 -0.47 49.97 -14.53
C SER A 17 -0.73 50.60 -13.16
N TYR A 18 -0.62 49.80 -12.08
CA TYR A 18 -0.80 50.30 -10.72
C TYR A 18 0.27 51.34 -10.34
N ILE A 19 1.54 51.04 -10.63
CA ILE A 19 2.63 51.99 -10.38
C ILE A 19 2.47 53.25 -11.23
N GLN A 20 2.06 53.13 -12.49
CA GLN A 20 1.79 54.29 -13.35
C GLN A 20 0.69 55.19 -12.78
N SER A 21 -0.38 54.62 -12.21
CA SER A 21 -1.43 55.43 -11.58
C SER A 21 -0.98 56.18 -10.33
N GLU A 22 -0.01 55.62 -9.59
CA GLU A 22 0.53 56.25 -8.37
C GLU A 22 1.62 57.28 -8.65
N LEU A 23 2.28 57.20 -9.82
CA LEU A 23 3.31 58.16 -10.21
C LEU A 23 2.68 59.50 -10.62
N LYS A 24 2.79 60.50 -9.73
CA LYS A 24 2.32 61.88 -9.94
C LYS A 24 2.97 62.63 -11.12
N THR A 25 4.01 62.05 -11.72
CA THR A 25 4.85 62.72 -12.73
C THR A 25 4.26 62.66 -14.15
N GLY A 26 3.28 61.77 -14.40
CA GLY A 26 2.66 61.60 -15.71
C GLY A 26 3.59 60.97 -16.76
N GLY A 27 3.04 60.06 -17.58
CA GLY A 27 3.76 59.41 -18.68
C GLY A 27 3.97 57.90 -18.49
N ASN A 28 4.29 57.21 -19.59
CA ASN A 28 4.48 55.76 -19.59
C ASN A 28 5.84 55.37 -18.97
N LEU A 29 5.88 54.22 -18.30
CA LEU A 29 7.14 53.62 -17.86
C LEU A 29 8.02 53.30 -19.09
N LEU A 30 9.26 53.77 -19.07
CA LEU A 30 10.25 53.40 -20.08
C LEU A 30 10.60 51.91 -19.94
N ARG A 31 10.88 51.26 -21.07
CA ARG A 31 11.22 49.83 -21.16
C ARG A 31 12.37 49.40 -20.23
N PHE A 32 13.35 50.28 -19.99
CA PHE A 32 14.51 50.03 -19.12
C PHE A 32 14.53 50.92 -17.88
N SER A 33 13.36 51.38 -17.42
CA SER A 33 13.28 52.14 -16.17
C SER A 33 13.54 51.24 -14.96
N ASN A 34 14.28 51.74 -13.98
CA ASN A 34 14.50 51.02 -12.70
C ASN A 34 13.16 50.64 -12.04
N ILE A 35 12.15 51.51 -12.16
CA ILE A 35 10.80 51.27 -11.64
C ILE A 35 10.12 50.11 -12.39
N GLY A 36 10.26 50.03 -13.71
CA GLY A 36 9.74 48.90 -14.50
C GLY A 36 10.39 47.57 -14.09
N VAL A 37 11.69 47.56 -13.84
CA VAL A 37 12.41 46.36 -13.37
C VAL A 37 11.92 45.92 -11.98
N ILE A 38 11.72 46.87 -11.05
CA ILE A 38 11.18 46.56 -9.71
C ILE A 38 9.74 46.04 -9.81
N SER A 39 8.91 46.62 -10.69
CA SER A 39 7.53 46.16 -10.93
C SER A 39 7.47 44.71 -11.43
N ASP A 40 8.37 44.36 -12.35
CA ASP A 40 8.48 43.02 -12.89
C ASP A 40 9.00 42.02 -11.85
N ALA A 41 9.96 42.43 -11.02
CA ALA A 41 10.48 41.62 -9.91
C ALA A 41 9.39 41.32 -8.87
N ASP A 42 8.62 42.33 -8.47
CA ASP A 42 7.48 42.17 -7.55
C ASP A 42 6.38 41.28 -8.15
N ALA A 43 6.05 41.44 -9.44
CA ALA A 43 5.13 40.55 -10.14
C ALA A 43 5.63 39.09 -10.15
N GLY A 44 6.94 38.88 -10.29
CA GLY A 44 7.58 37.57 -10.17
C GLY A 44 7.41 36.95 -8.78
N MET A 45 7.67 37.72 -7.72
CA MET A 45 7.47 37.28 -6.33
C MET A 45 6.00 36.97 -6.04
N ALA A 46 5.08 37.83 -6.47
CA ALA A 46 3.64 37.60 -6.34
C ALA A 46 3.20 36.32 -7.06
N HIS A 47 3.74 36.05 -8.25
CA HIS A 47 3.47 34.80 -8.97
C HIS A 47 3.92 33.59 -8.16
N LEU A 48 5.12 33.61 -7.55
CA LEU A 48 5.59 32.52 -6.68
C LEU A 48 4.67 32.33 -5.46
N HIS A 49 4.26 33.42 -4.80
CA HIS A 49 3.34 33.36 -3.67
C HIS A 49 1.99 32.74 -4.05
N TYR A 50 1.39 33.15 -5.17
CA TYR A 50 0.16 32.50 -5.66
C TYR A 50 0.34 31.01 -5.96
N GLY A 51 1.51 30.61 -6.47
CA GLY A 51 1.82 29.21 -6.72
C GLY A 51 1.89 28.39 -5.43
N TYR A 52 2.52 28.94 -4.40
CA TYR A 52 2.59 28.29 -3.10
C TYR A 52 1.22 28.23 -2.40
N LEU A 53 0.40 29.28 -2.52
CA LEU A 53 -0.97 29.29 -2.00
C LEU A 53 -1.87 28.28 -2.72
N ASP A 54 -1.75 28.12 -4.04
CA ASP A 54 -2.48 27.08 -4.79
C ASP A 54 -2.07 25.68 -4.33
N TYR A 55 -0.78 25.45 -4.11
CA TYR A 55 -0.28 24.21 -3.53
C TYR A 55 -0.91 23.94 -2.15
N ILE A 56 -0.86 24.91 -1.23
CA ILE A 56 -1.48 24.77 0.10
C ILE A 56 -2.98 24.47 -0.02
N ALA A 57 -3.69 25.16 -0.90
CA ALA A 57 -5.13 24.97 -1.10
C ALA A 57 -5.46 23.55 -1.60
N ARG A 58 -4.60 22.94 -2.43
CA ARG A 58 -4.74 21.54 -2.85
C ARG A 58 -4.52 20.56 -1.70
N GLN A 59 -3.56 20.85 -0.82
CA GLN A 59 -3.28 19.99 0.34
C GLN A 59 -4.32 20.12 1.47
N ALA A 60 -5.07 21.23 1.48
CA ALA A 60 -6.07 21.51 2.49
C ALA A 60 -7.32 20.61 2.42
N THR A 61 -7.54 19.88 1.31
CA THR A 61 -8.68 18.96 1.19
C THR A 61 -8.23 17.50 1.04
N PRO A 62 -8.90 16.53 1.70
CA PRO A 62 -8.46 15.13 1.69
C PRO A 62 -8.41 14.50 0.30
N TYR A 63 -9.31 14.89 -0.60
CA TYR A 63 -9.43 14.30 -1.93
C TYR A 63 -8.42 14.86 -2.96
N ASN A 64 -7.76 15.99 -2.67
CA ASN A 64 -6.73 16.57 -3.54
C ASN A 64 -5.32 16.48 -2.95
N ALA A 65 -5.20 16.17 -1.66
CA ALA A 65 -3.93 16.06 -0.98
C ALA A 65 -3.04 14.95 -1.60
N THR A 66 -1.72 15.17 -1.50
CA THR A 66 -0.66 14.29 -1.98
C THR A 66 0.36 14.05 -0.87
N ASP A 67 1.14 12.98 -1.01
CA ASP A 67 2.29 12.64 -0.18
C ASP A 67 2.01 12.68 1.33
N GLU A 68 2.81 13.43 2.08
CA GLU A 68 2.73 13.55 3.55
C GLU A 68 1.40 14.13 4.01
N TYR A 69 0.79 15.04 3.25
CA TYR A 69 -0.50 15.63 3.60
C TYR A 69 -1.63 14.60 3.45
N LEU A 70 -1.60 13.78 2.40
CA LEU A 70 -2.54 12.69 2.23
C LEU A 70 -2.37 11.65 3.35
N ALA A 71 -1.13 11.33 3.73
CA ALA A 71 -0.85 10.45 4.85
C ALA A 71 -1.37 11.01 6.19
N ALA A 72 -1.24 12.32 6.41
CA ALA A 72 -1.78 12.99 7.60
C ALA A 72 -3.30 12.93 7.66
N TRP A 73 -4.00 13.16 6.53
CA TRP A 73 -5.45 12.98 6.44
C TRP A 73 -5.87 11.53 6.70
N GLY A 74 -5.12 10.55 6.18
CA GLY A 74 -5.32 9.13 6.47
C GLY A 74 -5.18 8.79 7.95
N ALA A 75 -4.14 9.32 8.60
CA ALA A 75 -3.86 9.08 10.01
C ALA A 75 -4.98 9.56 10.95
N LEU A 76 -5.72 10.61 10.59
CA LEU A 76 -6.89 11.06 11.36
C LEU A 76 -8.04 10.04 11.41
N LYS A 77 -7.99 9.00 10.57
CA LYS A 77 -8.95 7.89 10.52
C LYS A 77 -8.28 6.53 10.70
N ASP A 78 -7.06 6.49 11.24
CA ASP A 78 -6.27 5.26 11.42
C ASP A 78 -6.04 4.48 10.11
N VAL A 79 -6.07 5.18 8.98
CA VAL A 79 -5.79 4.61 7.65
C VAL A 79 -4.35 4.92 7.29
N PHE A 80 -3.49 3.91 7.34
CA PHE A 80 -2.09 4.00 6.94
C PHE A 80 -1.85 3.36 5.58
N ARG A 81 -0.94 3.93 4.79
CA ARG A 81 -0.55 3.42 3.47
C ARG A 81 0.13 2.05 3.61
N LYS A 82 -0.30 1.07 2.82
CA LYS A 82 0.31 -0.28 2.88
C LYS A 82 1.73 -0.24 2.31
N ALA A 83 2.68 -0.76 3.07
CA ALA A 83 4.07 -0.91 2.64
C ALA A 83 4.20 -1.96 1.53
N ALA A 84 5.31 -1.92 0.79
CA ALA A 84 5.66 -2.99 -0.14
C ALA A 84 5.87 -4.30 0.62
N ASN A 85 5.43 -5.41 0.03
CA ASN A 85 5.58 -6.75 0.57
C ASN A 85 6.62 -7.52 -0.26
N PRO A 86 7.61 -8.17 0.36
CA PRO A 86 8.58 -8.99 -0.36
C PRO A 86 7.94 -10.27 -0.89
N ALA A 87 8.37 -10.71 -2.06
CA ALA A 87 7.98 -12.01 -2.61
C ALA A 87 8.68 -13.15 -1.86
N THR A 88 7.99 -14.27 -1.65
CA THR A 88 8.50 -15.43 -0.93
C THR A 88 8.33 -16.71 -1.75
N SER A 89 9.20 -17.69 -1.51
CA SER A 89 9.04 -19.06 -2.00
C SER A 89 9.59 -20.04 -0.97
N ASN A 90 8.88 -21.15 -0.78
CA ASN A 90 9.24 -22.17 0.22
C ASN A 90 10.04 -23.35 -0.36
N GLU A 91 10.14 -23.43 -1.69
CA GLU A 91 10.74 -24.57 -2.38
C GLU A 91 11.79 -24.12 -3.40
N VAL A 92 12.94 -23.66 -2.91
CA VAL A 92 14.12 -23.42 -3.74
C VAL A 92 15.08 -24.58 -3.61
N ARG A 93 15.33 -25.27 -4.72
CA ARG A 93 16.25 -26.40 -4.76
C ARG A 93 17.68 -25.92 -4.91
N PHE A 94 18.49 -26.29 -3.93
CA PHE A 94 19.95 -26.20 -3.95
C PHE A 94 20.53 -27.57 -4.27
N SER A 95 21.65 -27.60 -4.99
CA SER A 95 22.34 -28.84 -5.37
C SER A 95 23.80 -28.77 -4.96
N GLY A 96 24.42 -29.89 -4.59
CA GLY A 96 25.81 -29.93 -4.18
C GLY A 96 26.24 -31.26 -3.57
N ILE A 97 27.39 -31.24 -2.90
CA ILE A 97 27.95 -32.38 -2.17
C ILE A 97 27.15 -32.57 -0.88
N ALA A 98 26.78 -33.81 -0.59
CA ALA A 98 26.05 -34.19 0.62
C ALA A 98 26.77 -33.73 1.90
N GLY A 99 26.01 -33.28 2.89
CA GLY A 99 26.52 -32.85 4.20
C GLY A 99 27.07 -31.42 4.23
N ARG A 100 27.03 -30.67 3.12
CA ARG A 100 27.35 -29.23 3.13
C ARG A 100 26.17 -28.40 3.63
N VAL A 101 26.50 -27.34 4.36
CA VAL A 101 25.53 -26.42 4.98
C VAL A 101 25.56 -25.09 4.25
N ILE A 102 24.38 -24.62 3.84
CA ILE A 102 24.14 -23.28 3.34
C ILE A 102 23.57 -22.48 4.51
N PRO A 103 24.32 -21.53 5.09
CA PRO A 103 23.85 -20.79 6.26
C PRO A 103 22.70 -19.85 5.89
N ALA A 104 21.85 -19.55 6.88
CA ALA A 104 20.81 -18.53 6.74
C ALA A 104 21.42 -17.17 6.38
N GLY A 105 20.65 -16.34 5.68
CA GLY A 105 21.03 -14.99 5.30
C GLY A 105 21.84 -14.87 4.00
N ARG A 106 22.11 -15.98 3.30
CA ARG A 106 22.81 -15.97 2.01
C ARG A 106 21.97 -15.30 0.92
N LEU A 107 22.65 -14.53 0.07
CA LEU A 107 22.05 -13.78 -1.03
C LEU A 107 22.04 -14.62 -2.31
N LEU A 108 20.91 -14.57 -3.01
CA LEU A 108 20.71 -15.16 -4.32
C LEU A 108 20.28 -14.06 -5.30
N ASN A 109 20.97 -13.97 -6.44
CA ASN A 109 20.71 -13.00 -7.48
C ASN A 109 19.94 -13.68 -8.63
N ARG A 110 18.83 -13.07 -9.06
CA ARG A 110 18.18 -13.40 -10.33
C ARG A 110 18.94 -12.73 -11.50
N ALA A 111 18.72 -13.22 -12.71
CA ALA A 111 19.42 -12.76 -13.93
C ALA A 111 19.32 -11.24 -14.20
N ASP A 112 18.32 -10.56 -13.66
CA ASP A 112 18.09 -9.11 -13.77
C ASP A 112 18.71 -8.30 -12.62
N GLY A 113 19.42 -8.95 -11.70
CA GLY A 113 20.04 -8.33 -10.53
C GLY A 113 19.13 -8.24 -9.30
N TYR A 114 17.90 -8.73 -9.35
CA TYR A 114 17.01 -8.74 -8.18
C TYR A 114 17.49 -9.78 -7.15
N GLN A 115 17.61 -9.36 -5.88
CA GLN A 115 18.20 -10.18 -4.83
C GLN A 115 17.14 -10.84 -3.92
N TYR A 116 17.43 -12.05 -3.49
CA TYR A 116 16.66 -12.83 -2.52
C TYR A 116 17.58 -13.28 -1.39
N GLN A 117 17.05 -13.43 -0.19
CA GLN A 117 17.75 -13.92 0.97
C GLN A 117 17.21 -15.28 1.38
N LEU A 118 18.11 -16.19 1.75
CA LEU A 118 17.74 -17.48 2.35
C LEU A 118 17.32 -17.29 3.82
N ASN A 119 16.12 -17.74 4.19
CA ASN A 119 15.54 -17.48 5.52
C ASN A 119 16.13 -18.37 6.62
N LYS A 120 16.38 -19.63 6.31
CA LYS A 120 16.86 -20.65 7.26
C LYS A 120 18.06 -21.38 6.69
N GLU A 121 18.86 -21.97 7.57
CA GLU A 121 19.95 -22.83 7.10
C GLU A 121 19.40 -24.05 6.35
N VAL A 122 20.12 -24.48 5.33
CA VAL A 122 19.76 -25.63 4.50
C VAL A 122 20.95 -26.57 4.44
N ILE A 123 20.74 -27.83 4.79
CA ILE A 123 21.75 -28.89 4.73
C ILE A 123 21.47 -29.75 3.51
N ILE A 124 22.49 -29.96 2.66
CA ILE A 124 22.36 -30.78 1.47
C ILE A 124 22.22 -32.25 1.87
N ALA A 125 21.07 -32.84 1.54
CA ALA A 125 20.78 -34.24 1.84
C ALA A 125 21.66 -35.21 1.02
N GLU A 126 21.66 -36.49 1.38
CA GLU A 126 22.49 -37.51 0.70
C GLU A 126 22.17 -37.67 -0.80
N GLN A 127 20.98 -37.26 -1.25
CA GLN A 127 20.62 -37.21 -2.66
C GLN A 127 21.25 -36.03 -3.43
N GLY A 128 22.13 -35.25 -2.80
CA GLY A 128 22.83 -34.13 -3.42
C GLY A 128 21.95 -32.90 -3.69
N SER A 129 20.75 -32.85 -3.10
CA SER A 129 19.85 -31.70 -3.20
C SER A 129 19.18 -31.38 -1.86
N ALA A 130 18.77 -30.13 -1.69
CA ALA A 130 17.99 -29.67 -0.54
C ALA A 130 17.04 -28.53 -0.93
N LEU A 131 15.98 -28.36 -0.13
CA LEU A 131 14.99 -27.31 -0.30
C LEU A 131 15.23 -26.20 0.72
N GLY A 132 15.11 -24.95 0.28
CA GLY A 132 15.21 -23.77 1.12
C GLY A 132 14.06 -22.79 0.88
N GLU A 133 13.76 -22.04 1.93
CA GLU A 133 12.81 -20.93 1.92
C GLU A 133 13.57 -19.62 1.64
N ILE A 134 13.10 -18.83 0.67
CA ILE A 134 13.70 -17.53 0.32
C ILE A 134 12.69 -16.39 0.46
N THR A 135 13.20 -15.20 0.77
CA THR A 135 12.45 -13.95 0.78
C THR A 135 13.17 -12.91 -0.07
N ALA A 136 12.44 -12.22 -0.93
CA ALA A 136 12.94 -11.13 -1.76
C ALA A 136 13.45 -9.98 -0.87
N ILE A 137 14.59 -9.40 -1.25
CA ILE A 137 15.06 -8.16 -0.64
C ILE A 137 14.40 -7.01 -1.39
N LEU A 138 13.65 -6.17 -0.69
CA LEU A 138 13.05 -4.98 -1.27
C LEU A 138 14.16 -3.96 -1.59
N PRO A 139 14.20 -3.40 -2.81
CA PRO A 139 15.08 -2.28 -3.15
C PRO A 139 14.91 -1.10 -2.18
N SER A 140 15.96 -0.29 -2.09
CA SER A 140 15.89 0.96 -1.35
C SER A 140 14.80 1.87 -1.95
N PRO A 141 14.00 2.57 -1.13
CA PRO A 141 13.03 3.57 -1.61
C PRO A 141 13.66 4.69 -2.45
N LEU A 142 14.98 4.90 -2.33
CA LEU A 142 15.74 5.86 -3.14
C LEU A 142 15.96 5.38 -4.58
N ASP A 143 16.05 4.06 -4.78
CA ASP A 143 16.30 3.45 -6.09
C ASP A 143 14.99 3.07 -6.79
N ASP A 144 13.97 2.71 -6.01
CA ASP A 144 12.64 2.35 -6.52
C ASP A 144 11.56 2.90 -5.60
N ALA A 145 10.89 3.98 -6.04
CA ALA A 145 9.82 4.62 -5.28
C ALA A 145 8.59 3.71 -5.07
N THR A 146 8.47 2.62 -5.86
CA THR A 146 7.41 1.62 -5.67
C THR A 146 7.75 0.60 -4.59
N GLY A 147 8.99 0.57 -4.10
CA GLY A 147 9.52 -0.47 -3.23
C GLY A 147 9.86 -1.78 -3.92
N GLY A 148 9.53 -1.94 -5.22
CA GLY A 148 9.96 -3.04 -6.08
C GLY A 148 9.45 -4.43 -5.71
N GLY A 149 8.50 -4.56 -4.78
CA GLY A 149 8.01 -5.84 -4.29
C GLY A 149 7.40 -6.72 -5.38
N ASN A 150 6.65 -6.14 -6.31
CA ASN A 150 6.05 -6.88 -7.43
C ASN A 150 7.12 -7.40 -8.41
N ARG A 151 8.23 -6.67 -8.57
CA ARG A 151 9.37 -7.12 -9.40
C ARG A 151 10.02 -8.38 -8.84
N GLY A 152 9.92 -8.63 -7.53
CA GLY A 152 10.38 -9.86 -6.89
C GLY A 152 9.57 -11.11 -7.23
N ASN A 153 8.42 -10.99 -7.91
CA ASN A 153 7.64 -12.14 -8.35
C ASN A 153 8.31 -12.83 -9.56
N SER A 154 8.30 -14.17 -9.56
CA SER A 154 8.88 -14.97 -10.64
C SER A 154 8.11 -16.28 -10.85
N PRO A 155 8.02 -16.82 -12.08
CA PRO A 155 7.43 -18.13 -12.30
C PRO A 155 8.26 -19.26 -11.68
N ALA A 156 7.63 -20.42 -11.51
CA ALA A 156 8.34 -21.65 -11.18
C ALA A 156 9.41 -21.98 -12.25
N GLY A 157 10.51 -22.59 -11.85
CA GLY A 157 11.66 -22.88 -12.69
C GLY A 157 12.67 -21.74 -12.82
N THR A 158 12.45 -20.61 -12.15
CA THR A 158 13.40 -19.49 -12.15
C THR A 158 14.73 -19.91 -11.52
N VAL A 159 15.83 -19.66 -12.24
CA VAL A 159 17.19 -19.93 -11.77
C VAL A 159 17.71 -18.71 -11.03
N LEU A 160 18.29 -18.94 -9.85
CA LEU A 160 18.91 -17.96 -8.99
C LEU A 160 20.38 -18.33 -8.79
N THR A 161 21.26 -17.34 -8.68
CA THR A 161 22.70 -17.55 -8.52
C THR A 161 23.14 -17.06 -7.15
N LEU A 162 23.86 -17.88 -6.39
CA LEU A 162 24.47 -17.49 -5.12
C LEU A 162 25.46 -16.34 -5.34
N ASP A 163 25.29 -15.26 -4.57
CA ASP A 163 26.18 -14.10 -4.63
C ASP A 163 27.61 -14.43 -4.18
N ILE A 164 27.72 -15.28 -3.15
CA ILE A 164 28.97 -15.81 -2.64
C ILE A 164 28.95 -17.33 -2.82
N ALA A 165 29.88 -17.84 -3.63
CA ALA A 165 30.03 -19.28 -3.83
C ALA A 165 30.40 -19.99 -2.52
N ILE A 166 29.82 -21.17 -2.30
CA ILE A 166 30.08 -22.03 -1.15
C ILE A 166 30.76 -23.30 -1.67
N ASP A 167 31.89 -23.66 -1.07
CA ASP A 167 32.63 -24.86 -1.48
C ASP A 167 31.75 -26.12 -1.39
N GLY A 168 31.76 -26.90 -2.47
CA GLY A 168 30.92 -28.08 -2.60
C GLY A 168 29.43 -27.83 -2.84
N VAL A 169 28.98 -26.60 -3.07
CA VAL A 169 27.59 -26.27 -3.45
C VAL A 169 27.58 -25.70 -4.87
N GLN A 170 26.62 -26.09 -5.70
CA GLN A 170 26.44 -25.47 -7.01
C GLN A 170 26.05 -24.00 -6.85
N ALA A 171 26.66 -23.13 -7.65
CA ALA A 171 26.38 -21.70 -7.59
C ALA A 171 24.93 -21.34 -7.97
N THR A 172 24.22 -22.23 -8.67
CA THR A 172 22.84 -22.02 -9.10
C THR A 172 21.84 -22.80 -8.24
N ALA A 173 20.75 -22.14 -7.87
CA ALA A 173 19.58 -22.74 -7.27
C ALA A 173 18.36 -22.57 -8.18
N THR A 174 17.36 -23.43 -8.08
CA THR A 174 16.12 -23.35 -8.90
C THR A 174 14.90 -23.26 -8.02
N ALA A 175 14.07 -22.23 -8.20
CA ALA A 175 12.77 -22.16 -7.56
C ALA A 175 11.83 -23.21 -8.18
N LEU A 176 11.42 -24.23 -7.41
CA LEU A 176 10.51 -25.28 -7.88
C LEU A 176 9.06 -24.79 -7.91
N THR A 177 8.72 -23.88 -6.99
CA THR A 177 7.43 -23.18 -6.95
C THR A 177 7.59 -21.75 -7.46
N LYS A 178 6.47 -21.11 -7.82
CA LYS A 178 6.47 -19.69 -8.17
C LYS A 178 6.93 -18.87 -6.95
N ILE A 179 7.75 -17.84 -7.20
CA ILE A 179 8.05 -16.82 -6.19
C ILE A 179 6.92 -15.80 -6.28
N SER A 180 6.16 -15.65 -5.19
CA SER A 180 4.91 -14.88 -5.19
C SER A 180 4.66 -14.16 -3.88
N GLY A 181 3.61 -13.36 -3.81
CA GLY A 181 3.30 -12.52 -2.64
C GLY A 181 4.01 -11.17 -2.67
N GLY A 182 4.90 -10.92 -3.63
CA GLY A 182 5.53 -9.63 -3.84
C GLY A 182 4.51 -8.59 -4.27
N ALA A 183 4.44 -7.47 -3.56
CA ALA A 183 3.54 -6.37 -3.89
C ALA A 183 4.28 -5.04 -3.68
N ASP A 184 4.05 -4.09 -4.60
CA ASP A 184 4.59 -2.74 -4.46
C ASP A 184 3.87 -1.98 -3.33
N ILE A 185 4.45 -0.86 -2.91
CA ILE A 185 3.78 0.08 -2.01
C ILE A 185 2.43 0.49 -2.62
N GLU A 186 1.40 0.60 -1.79
CA GLU A 186 0.07 1.01 -2.22
C GLU A 186 0.12 2.33 -2.99
N SER A 187 -0.57 2.45 -4.12
CA SER A 187 -0.59 3.71 -4.87
C SER A 187 -1.35 4.81 -4.09
N GLU A 188 -1.02 6.08 -4.35
CA GLU A 188 -1.71 7.19 -3.69
C GLU A 188 -3.22 7.20 -3.96
N ASP A 189 -3.64 6.84 -5.18
CA ASP A 189 -5.05 6.81 -5.56
C ASP A 189 -5.83 5.71 -4.81
N ALA A 190 -5.23 4.53 -4.66
CA ALA A 190 -5.81 3.43 -3.88
C ALA A 190 -5.90 3.80 -2.39
N PHE A 191 -4.83 4.39 -1.85
CA PHE A 191 -4.80 4.88 -0.48
C PHE A 191 -5.84 5.97 -0.22
N ARG A 192 -5.95 6.96 -1.11
CA ARG A 192 -6.95 8.04 -1.05
C ARG A 192 -8.37 7.48 -1.08
N SER A 193 -8.63 6.51 -1.95
CA SER A 193 -9.94 5.87 -2.05
C SER A 193 -10.35 5.20 -0.74
N ARG A 194 -9.41 4.46 -0.12
CA ARG A 194 -9.63 3.80 1.17
C ARG A 194 -9.80 4.78 2.32
N MET A 195 -9.01 5.86 2.33
CA MET A 195 -9.18 6.97 3.28
C MET A 195 -10.55 7.63 3.14
N LEU A 196 -10.97 8.01 1.92
CA LEU A 196 -12.28 8.64 1.70
C LEU A 196 -13.43 7.73 2.13
N LEU A 197 -13.31 6.42 1.87
CA LEU A 197 -14.28 5.43 2.33
C LEU A 197 -14.39 5.40 3.86
N ALA A 198 -13.26 5.47 4.58
CA ALA A 198 -13.25 5.53 6.04
C ALA A 198 -13.87 6.84 6.59
N TYR A 199 -13.72 7.95 5.87
CA TYR A 199 -14.43 9.20 6.22
C TYR A 199 -15.94 9.12 5.97
N GLN A 200 -16.37 8.42 4.92
CA GLN A 200 -17.79 8.23 4.59
C GLN A 200 -18.46 7.22 5.53
N ASN A 201 -17.75 6.16 5.88
CA ASN A 201 -18.23 5.07 6.73
C ASN A 201 -17.71 5.24 8.15
N VAL A 202 -18.26 6.23 8.86
CA VAL A 202 -17.96 6.40 10.30
C VAL A 202 -18.49 5.17 11.04
N PRO A 203 -17.66 4.48 11.84
CA PRO A 203 -18.12 3.35 12.63
C PRO A 203 -19.24 3.79 13.57
N GLN A 204 -20.37 3.07 13.58
CA GLN A 204 -21.54 3.41 14.39
C GLN A 204 -21.79 2.39 15.52
N GLY A 205 -20.78 1.58 15.85
CA GLY A 205 -20.88 0.59 16.93
C GLY A 205 -21.88 -0.51 16.61
N GLY A 206 -21.82 -1.05 15.38
CA GLY A 206 -22.63 -2.20 14.97
C GLY A 206 -23.69 -1.88 13.90
N ASN A 207 -23.43 -0.94 12.98
CA ASN A 207 -24.25 -0.83 11.77
C ASN A 207 -23.86 -1.89 10.72
N ASP A 208 -24.63 -2.01 9.63
CA ASP A 208 -24.36 -3.04 8.60
C ASP A 208 -22.97 -2.90 7.95
N THR A 209 -22.42 -1.68 7.89
CA THR A 209 -21.11 -1.40 7.31
C THR A 209 -19.98 -1.79 8.26
N ASP A 210 -20.19 -1.67 9.57
CA ASP A 210 -19.25 -2.09 10.61
C ASP A 210 -19.04 -3.59 10.55
N TYR A 211 -20.14 -4.36 10.55
CA TYR A 211 -20.08 -5.81 10.43
C TYR A 211 -19.44 -6.27 9.12
N GLN A 212 -19.70 -5.58 8.00
CA GLN A 212 -19.02 -5.86 6.73
C GLN A 212 -17.52 -5.58 6.83
N SER A 213 -17.13 -4.46 7.42
CA SER A 213 -15.72 -4.05 7.53
C SER A 213 -14.95 -4.99 8.46
N TRP A 214 -15.55 -5.39 9.58
CA TRP A 214 -14.96 -6.36 10.51
C TRP A 214 -14.83 -7.74 9.89
N ALA A 215 -15.84 -8.22 9.16
CA ALA A 215 -15.78 -9.50 8.46
C ALA A 215 -14.71 -9.50 7.36
N LEU A 216 -14.60 -8.42 6.56
CA LEU A 216 -13.59 -8.29 5.50
C LEU A 216 -12.17 -8.09 6.02
N ALA A 217 -12.01 -7.65 7.28
CA ALA A 217 -10.69 -7.60 7.93
C ALA A 217 -10.14 -8.99 8.27
N VAL A 218 -10.99 -10.02 8.31
CA VAL A 218 -10.61 -11.40 8.60
C VAL A 218 -9.92 -12.04 7.38
N PRO A 219 -8.68 -12.55 7.50
CA PRO A 219 -7.95 -13.10 6.36
C PRO A 219 -8.72 -14.20 5.62
N GLY A 220 -8.70 -14.19 4.29
CA GLY A 220 -9.40 -15.19 3.48
C GLY A 220 -10.90 -14.93 3.27
N VAL A 221 -11.49 -13.92 3.92
CA VAL A 221 -12.85 -13.45 3.58
C VAL A 221 -12.74 -12.46 2.43
N THR A 222 -13.40 -12.76 1.32
CA THR A 222 -13.34 -11.96 0.09
C THR A 222 -14.60 -11.11 -0.10
N ARG A 223 -15.76 -11.59 0.38
CA ARG A 223 -17.05 -10.89 0.30
C ARG A 223 -17.85 -11.11 1.57
N CYS A 224 -18.67 -10.13 1.93
CA CYS A 224 -19.53 -10.17 3.09
C CYS A 224 -20.89 -9.51 2.81
N TRP A 225 -21.97 -10.09 3.36
CA TRP A 225 -23.31 -9.50 3.37
C TRP A 225 -23.89 -9.54 4.78
N VAL A 226 -24.54 -8.45 5.18
CA VAL A 226 -25.13 -8.33 6.51
C VAL A 226 -26.65 -8.33 6.41
N LYS A 227 -27.28 -9.15 7.26
CA LYS A 227 -28.72 -9.28 7.37
C LYS A 227 -29.17 -8.99 8.80
N ARG A 228 -29.86 -7.86 8.98
CA ARG A 228 -30.45 -7.51 10.27
C ARG A 228 -31.52 -8.51 10.69
N ARG A 229 -31.56 -8.84 11.98
CA ARG A 229 -32.59 -9.63 12.65
C ARG A 229 -32.76 -11.05 12.10
N LEU A 230 -31.66 -11.69 11.70
CA LEU A 230 -31.69 -13.02 11.09
C LEU A 230 -32.37 -14.07 12.02
N MET A 231 -32.17 -13.95 13.33
CA MET A 231 -32.80 -14.80 14.35
C MET A 231 -33.71 -14.01 15.31
N GLY A 232 -34.28 -12.89 14.85
CA GLY A 232 -35.17 -12.04 15.65
C GLY A 232 -34.52 -10.73 16.13
N ALA A 233 -35.25 -9.98 16.95
CA ALA A 233 -34.77 -8.68 17.45
C ALA A 233 -33.48 -8.85 18.27
N GLY A 234 -32.50 -7.96 18.06
CA GLY A 234 -31.20 -8.02 18.72
C GLY A 234 -30.17 -8.94 18.04
N THR A 235 -30.48 -9.50 16.87
CA THR A 235 -29.54 -10.38 16.14
C THR A 235 -29.09 -9.76 14.83
N VAL A 236 -27.85 -10.04 14.43
CA VAL A 236 -27.28 -9.66 13.12
C VAL A 236 -26.69 -10.92 12.48
N GLY A 237 -27.15 -11.24 11.27
CA GLY A 237 -26.58 -12.31 10.47
C GLY A 237 -25.50 -11.78 9.55
N VAL A 238 -24.37 -12.48 9.48
CA VAL A 238 -23.25 -12.15 8.59
C VAL A 238 -23.01 -13.35 7.68
N TYR A 239 -23.10 -13.13 6.38
CA TYR A 239 -22.79 -14.12 5.34
C TYR A 239 -21.45 -13.78 4.71
N ILE A 240 -20.58 -14.76 4.53
CA ILE A 240 -19.24 -14.58 3.99
C ILE A 240 -18.98 -15.48 2.78
N MET A 241 -18.04 -15.07 1.94
CA MET A 241 -17.38 -15.91 0.93
C MET A 241 -15.87 -15.84 1.12
N CYS A 242 -15.21 -16.94 0.79
CA CYS A 242 -13.77 -17.12 0.84
C CYS A 242 -13.25 -17.54 -0.54
N ASP A 243 -13.41 -16.68 -1.55
CA ASP A 243 -13.25 -17.02 -2.98
C ASP A 243 -11.86 -17.60 -3.35
N ASP A 244 -10.83 -17.33 -2.54
CA ASP A 244 -9.47 -17.82 -2.74
C ASP A 244 -9.21 -19.21 -2.11
N ASN A 245 -10.25 -19.92 -1.68
CA ASN A 245 -10.13 -21.26 -1.09
C ASN A 245 -10.29 -22.40 -2.12
N ASP A 246 -9.85 -23.61 -1.75
CA ASP A 246 -9.97 -24.82 -2.59
C ASP A 246 -11.41 -25.38 -2.65
N HIS A 247 -12.40 -24.64 -2.14
CA HIS A 247 -13.79 -25.07 -1.97
C HIS A 247 -14.78 -24.20 -2.78
N GLY A 248 -14.32 -23.59 -3.87
CA GLY A 248 -15.16 -22.82 -4.78
C GLY A 248 -15.75 -21.56 -4.16
N GLY A 249 -15.08 -21.01 -3.14
CA GLY A 249 -15.48 -19.81 -2.43
C GLY A 249 -16.37 -20.04 -1.21
N PHE A 250 -16.88 -21.25 -1.01
CA PHE A 250 -17.75 -21.52 0.13
C PHE A 250 -16.95 -21.67 1.43
N PRO A 251 -17.34 -20.95 2.51
CA PRO A 251 -16.68 -21.07 3.81
C PRO A 251 -16.80 -22.50 4.36
N GLN A 252 -15.73 -22.98 4.99
CA GLN A 252 -15.71 -24.33 5.60
C GLN A 252 -16.02 -24.26 7.09
N GLY A 253 -16.99 -25.04 7.55
CA GLY A 253 -17.39 -25.08 8.97
C GLY A 253 -18.89 -25.23 9.17
N THR A 254 -19.35 -24.98 10.39
CA THR A 254 -20.77 -24.97 10.76
C THR A 254 -21.24 -23.57 11.12
N ASP A 255 -22.47 -23.25 10.73
CA ASP A 255 -23.10 -21.97 11.08
C ASP A 255 -23.41 -21.89 12.58
N GLY A 256 -23.28 -20.69 13.15
CA GLY A 256 -23.53 -20.47 14.58
C GLY A 256 -23.05 -19.11 15.05
N ILE A 257 -23.06 -18.92 16.37
CA ILE A 257 -22.55 -17.71 17.04
C ILE A 257 -21.08 -17.88 17.46
N SER A 258 -20.47 -16.79 17.92
CA SER A 258 -19.09 -16.79 18.42
C SER A 258 -18.88 -17.81 19.53
N SER A 259 -17.71 -18.44 19.53
CA SER A 259 -17.25 -19.34 20.58
C SER A 259 -17.06 -18.62 21.92
N LEU A 260 -16.82 -17.30 21.89
CA LEU A 260 -16.62 -16.45 23.06
C LEU A 260 -17.93 -16.06 23.76
N GLU A 261 -19.07 -16.28 23.13
CA GLU A 261 -20.37 -15.92 23.69
C GLU A 261 -20.84 -16.97 24.72
N GLU A 262 -21.31 -16.55 25.89
CA GLU A 262 -21.72 -17.49 26.96
C GLU A 262 -23.10 -18.11 26.72
N TRP A 263 -23.87 -17.56 25.77
CA TRP A 263 -25.23 -18.04 25.48
C TRP A 263 -25.21 -19.43 24.82
N GLY A 264 -26.10 -20.32 25.28
CA GLY A 264 -26.15 -21.75 24.91
C GLY A 264 -26.63 -22.06 23.49
N ALA A 265 -26.40 -21.17 22.54
CA ALA A 265 -26.70 -21.40 21.12
C ALA A 265 -25.56 -22.14 20.41
N VAL A 266 -25.86 -22.68 19.23
CA VAL A 266 -24.90 -23.43 18.40
C VAL A 266 -23.71 -22.54 18.06
N LYS A 267 -22.50 -23.06 18.31
CA LYS A 267 -21.24 -22.36 18.03
C LYS A 267 -20.82 -22.58 16.59
N ALA A 268 -20.40 -21.50 15.95
CA ALA A 268 -19.81 -21.59 14.63
C ALA A 268 -18.44 -22.27 14.72
N THR A 269 -18.07 -22.99 13.66
CA THR A 269 -16.76 -23.64 13.54
C THR A 269 -16.10 -23.26 12.23
N GLY A 270 -14.79 -23.54 12.09
CA GLY A 270 -14.05 -23.26 10.86
C GLY A 270 -13.99 -21.76 10.50
N ASP A 271 -14.20 -21.44 9.22
CA ASP A 271 -14.18 -20.07 8.70
C ASP A 271 -15.28 -19.20 9.33
N GLN A 272 -16.49 -19.74 9.47
CA GLN A 272 -17.60 -19.02 10.12
C GLN A 272 -17.27 -18.72 11.59
N GLY A 273 -16.68 -19.68 12.31
CA GLY A 273 -16.27 -19.52 13.71
C GLY A 273 -15.22 -18.43 13.88
N ARG A 274 -14.20 -18.44 13.03
CA ARG A 274 -13.12 -17.45 13.04
C ARG A 274 -13.63 -16.03 12.79
N VAL A 275 -14.57 -15.87 11.85
CA VAL A 275 -15.20 -14.56 11.59
C VAL A 275 -16.07 -14.13 12.77
N ALA A 276 -16.87 -15.03 13.34
CA ALA A 276 -17.71 -14.73 14.50
C ALA A 276 -16.87 -14.29 15.72
N ASP A 277 -15.75 -14.95 15.97
CA ASP A 277 -14.84 -14.63 17.09
C ASP A 277 -14.06 -13.34 16.87
N ALA A 278 -13.72 -13.00 15.62
CA ALA A 278 -13.08 -11.73 15.30
C ALA A 278 -14.05 -10.54 15.41
N ILE A 279 -15.33 -10.75 15.11
CA ILE A 279 -16.39 -9.73 15.24
C ILE A 279 -16.81 -9.56 16.71
N TYR A 280 -16.83 -10.62 17.50
CA TYR A 280 -17.35 -10.60 18.88
C TYR A 280 -16.79 -9.49 19.79
N PRO A 281 -15.48 -9.17 19.80
CA PRO A 281 -14.94 -8.10 20.64
C PRO A 281 -15.18 -6.68 20.09
N GLN A 282 -15.71 -6.53 18.87
CA GLN A 282 -15.89 -5.24 18.19
C GLN A 282 -17.30 -4.65 18.34
N GLN A 283 -18.27 -5.49 18.76
CA GLN A 283 -19.68 -5.15 18.93
C GLN A 283 -19.99 -4.51 20.29
#